data_AF-T1D4Y9-F1
#
_entry.id   AF-T1D4Y9-F1
#
_cell.length_a   1.000
_cell.length_b   1.000
_cell.length_c   1.000
_cell.angle_alpha   90.00
_cell.angle_beta   90.00
_cell.angle_gamma   90.00
#
_symmetry.space_group_name_H-M   'P 1'
#
loop_
_entity.id
_entity.type
_entity.pdbx_description
1 polymer ?
#
loop_
_entity_poly.entity_id
_entity_poly.type
_entity_poly.pdbx_seq_one_letter_code
_entity_poly.pdbx_strand_id
1 'polypeptide(L)'
;MDPDELQLHTKIIGPLPVINHFMHRLHLDEILMRRIPGESSHGVSAVECIGTLVRNILVSREPLYGMGEWVEEFPAELLGILAGNIGRINDDRIDRSLERLFYADRSSLM
;
A
#
# COMPACT_ATOMS: atom_id res chain seq x y z
N MET A 1 2.90 -27.68 18.96
CA MET A 1 2.06 -27.04 17.95
C MET A 1 1.30 -28.17 17.29
N ASP A 2 -0.01 -28.21 17.50
CA ASP A 2 -0.85 -29.26 16.92
C ASP A 2 -1.05 -28.97 15.43
N PRO A 3 -0.69 -29.88 14.50
CA PRO A 3 -0.93 -29.67 13.08
C PRO A 3 -2.39 -29.37 12.73
N ASP A 4 -3.33 -29.84 13.55
CA ASP A 4 -4.77 -29.61 13.37
C ASP A 4 -5.20 -28.16 13.68
N GLU A 5 -4.32 -27.34 14.27
CA GLU A 5 -4.54 -25.90 14.53
C GLU A 5 -4.01 -24.99 13.39
N LEU A 6 -3.36 -25.55 12.36
CA LEU A 6 -2.80 -24.76 11.26
C LEU A 6 -3.86 -24.39 10.22
N GLN A 7 -3.88 -23.12 9.81
CA GLN A 7 -4.73 -22.64 8.72
C GLN A 7 -3.93 -22.42 7.43
N LEU A 8 -4.48 -22.91 6.32
CA LEU A 8 -3.93 -22.66 4.99
C LEU A 8 -4.37 -21.27 4.51
N HIS A 9 -3.41 -20.41 4.20
CA HIS A 9 -3.65 -19.13 3.54
C HIS A 9 -3.05 -19.16 2.13
N THR A 10 -3.88 -18.92 1.12
CA THR A 10 -3.44 -18.75 -0.27
C THR A 10 -3.25 -17.27 -0.56
N LYS A 11 -2.14 -16.91 -1.21
CA LYS A 11 -1.81 -15.54 -1.58
C LYS A 11 -1.38 -15.45 -3.03
N ILE A 12 -1.66 -14.33 -3.67
CA ILE A 12 -1.28 -14.01 -5.04
C ILE A 12 0.04 -13.25 -5.03
N ILE A 13 1.01 -13.69 -5.82
CA ILE A 13 2.23 -12.89 -6.07
C ILE A 13 1.97 -11.89 -7.21
N GLY A 14 1.34 -12.38 -8.29
CA GLY A 14 0.96 -11.57 -9.44
C GLY A 14 2.15 -10.81 -10.06
N PRO A 15 1.92 -9.64 -10.65
CA PRO A 15 2.97 -8.81 -11.24
C PRO A 15 3.70 -7.93 -10.21
N LEU A 16 3.36 -8.02 -8.91
CA LEU A 16 3.91 -7.14 -7.87
C LEU A 16 5.45 -7.13 -7.80
N PRO A 17 6.19 -8.25 -7.98
CA PRO A 17 7.65 -8.20 -7.97
C PRO A 17 8.23 -7.28 -9.07
N VAL A 18 7.63 -7.29 -10.27
CA VAL A 18 8.06 -6.44 -11.38
C VAL A 18 7.67 -4.98 -11.12
N ILE A 19 6.45 -4.74 -10.65
CA ILE A 19 5.98 -3.40 -10.29
C ILE A 19 6.89 -2.80 -9.20
N ASN A 20 7.18 -3.56 -8.14
CA ASN A 20 8.05 -3.16 -7.05
C ASN A 20 9.47 -2.83 -7.53
N HIS A 21 10.01 -3.62 -8.46
CA HIS A 21 11.30 -3.32 -9.08
C HIS A 21 11.33 -1.92 -9.72
N PHE A 22 10.29 -1.55 -10.47
CA PHE A 22 10.23 -0.24 -11.11
C PHE A 22 9.88 0.88 -10.13
N MET A 23 8.98 0.66 -9.16
CA MET A 23 8.70 1.64 -8.10
C MET A 23 9.98 2.00 -7.31
N HIS A 24 10.81 0.99 -7.00
CA HIS A 24 12.10 1.20 -6.35
C HIS A 24 13.07 1.98 -7.24
N ARG A 25 13.20 1.61 -8.52
CA ARG A 25 14.07 2.34 -9.47
C ARG A 25 13.65 3.79 -9.71
N LEU A 26 12.36 4.08 -9.57
CA LEU A 26 11.82 5.43 -9.66
C LEU A 26 11.90 6.19 -8.34
N HIS A 27 12.41 5.56 -7.26
CA HIS A 27 12.48 6.14 -5.92
C HIS A 27 11.12 6.65 -5.42
N LEU A 28 10.02 5.97 -5.81
CA LEU A 28 8.68 6.48 -5.59
C LEU A 28 8.39 6.72 -4.10
N ASP A 29 8.70 5.77 -3.23
CA ASP A 29 8.44 5.89 -1.79
C ASP A 29 9.26 7.03 -1.17
N GLU A 30 10.50 7.24 -1.60
CA GLU A 30 11.35 8.34 -1.13
C GLU A 30 10.83 9.70 -1.58
N ILE A 31 10.35 9.79 -2.84
CA ILE A 31 9.73 10.99 -3.39
C ILE A 31 8.48 11.33 -2.58
N LEU A 32 7.61 10.35 -2.32
CA LEU A 32 6.40 10.53 -1.53
C LEU A 32 6.74 10.93 -0.08
N MET A 33 7.70 10.27 0.56
CA MET A 33 8.12 10.55 1.93
C MET A 33 8.66 11.97 2.12
N ARG A 34 9.40 12.51 1.13
CA ARG A 34 9.90 13.89 1.18
C ARG A 34 8.80 14.95 1.04
N ARG A 35 7.65 14.59 0.48
CA ARG A 35 6.64 15.56 0.02
C ARG A 35 5.32 15.47 0.75
N ILE A 36 4.91 14.29 1.20
CA ILE A 36 3.68 14.10 1.96
C ILE A 36 3.98 14.43 3.43
N PRO A 37 3.37 15.49 3.99
CA PRO A 37 3.62 15.88 5.37
C PRO A 37 3.06 14.86 6.36
N GLY A 38 3.89 14.51 7.35
CA GLY A 38 3.50 13.81 8.58
C GLY A 38 3.74 12.30 8.58
N GLU A 39 4.48 11.84 9.59
CA GLU A 39 4.51 10.43 9.98
C GLU A 39 3.17 10.04 10.62
N SER A 40 2.63 8.88 10.25
CA SER A 40 1.67 8.20 11.10
C SER A 40 2.44 7.61 12.28
N SER A 41 2.42 8.30 13.42
CA SER A 41 3.01 7.77 14.66
C SER A 41 2.41 6.41 15.08
N HIS A 42 1.28 5.99 14.49
CA HIS A 42 0.60 4.72 14.77
C HIS A 42 -0.06 4.12 13.50
N GLY A 43 0.56 3.08 12.91
CA GLY A 43 -0.05 2.25 11.85
C GLY A 43 0.48 2.51 10.44
N VAL A 44 -0.37 2.34 9.42
CA VAL A 44 -0.02 2.55 8.00
C VAL A 44 0.06 4.05 7.69
N SER A 45 1.17 4.45 7.10
CA SER A 45 1.49 5.81 6.63
C SER A 45 0.76 6.17 5.33
N ALA A 46 0.73 7.47 5.05
CA ALA A 46 0.19 7.94 3.78
C ALA A 46 1.03 7.47 2.59
N VAL A 47 2.36 7.34 2.75
CA VAL A 47 3.25 6.79 1.72
C VAL A 47 2.88 5.35 1.40
N GLU A 48 2.70 4.50 2.42
CA GLU A 48 2.26 3.10 2.24
C GLU A 48 0.87 3.02 1.60
N CYS A 49 -0.08 3.87 2.00
CA CYS A 49 -1.42 3.90 1.40
C CYS A 49 -1.37 4.30 -0.08
N ILE A 50 -0.64 5.35 -0.43
CA ILE A 50 -0.49 5.80 -1.82
C ILE A 50 0.27 4.75 -2.64
N GLY A 51 1.34 4.17 -2.11
CA GLY A 51 2.06 3.09 -2.78
C GLY A 51 1.18 1.86 -3.03
N THR A 52 0.30 1.52 -2.09
CA THR A 52 -0.69 0.45 -2.23
C THR A 52 -1.71 0.78 -3.33
N LEU A 53 -2.20 2.01 -3.36
CA LEU A 53 -3.13 2.47 -4.40
C LEU A 53 -2.49 2.44 -5.80
N VAL A 54 -1.22 2.83 -5.93
CA VAL A 54 -0.48 2.72 -7.20
C VAL A 54 -0.42 1.26 -7.67
N ARG A 55 -0.09 0.33 -6.77
CA ARG A 55 -0.11 -1.11 -7.08
C ARG A 55 -1.50 -1.57 -7.50
N ASN A 56 -2.55 -1.15 -6.79
CA ASN A 56 -3.92 -1.49 -7.15
C ASN A 56 -4.29 -1.03 -8.57
N ILE A 57 -4.00 0.23 -8.91
CA ILE A 57 -4.30 0.81 -10.23
C ILE A 57 -3.61 0.02 -11.36
N LEU A 58 -2.40 -0.48 -11.11
CA LEU A 58 -1.62 -1.25 -12.08
C LEU A 58 -2.04 -2.72 -12.19
N VAL A 59 -2.69 -3.28 -11.17
CA VAL A 59 -2.99 -4.72 -11.09
C VAL A 59 -4.47 -5.03 -11.34
N SER A 60 -5.38 -4.44 -10.55
CA SER A 60 -6.80 -4.83 -10.53
C SER A 60 -7.74 -3.67 -10.77
N ARG A 61 -7.34 -2.44 -10.41
CA ARG A 61 -8.20 -1.23 -10.43
C ARG A 61 -9.43 -1.39 -9.54
N GLU A 62 -9.24 -2.01 -8.37
CA GLU A 62 -10.31 -2.20 -7.39
C GLU A 62 -10.84 -0.83 -6.92
N PRO A 63 -12.16 -0.63 -6.81
CA PRO A 63 -12.71 0.54 -6.14
C PRO A 63 -12.20 0.69 -4.70
N LEU A 64 -12.16 1.94 -4.20
CA LEU A 64 -11.61 2.23 -2.87
C LEU A 64 -12.28 1.43 -1.74
N TYR A 65 -13.59 1.22 -1.81
CA TYR A 65 -14.33 0.44 -0.81
C TYR A 65 -13.94 -1.05 -0.79
N GLY A 66 -13.38 -1.59 -1.88
CA GLY A 66 -12.90 -2.97 -1.98
C GLY A 66 -11.43 -3.13 -1.60
N MET A 67 -10.73 -2.04 -1.31
CA MET A 67 -9.28 -2.07 -1.05
C MET A 67 -8.89 -2.90 0.17
N GLY A 68 -9.74 -2.95 1.20
CA GLY A 68 -9.47 -3.76 2.40
C GLY A 68 -9.37 -5.25 2.08
N GLU A 69 -10.29 -5.77 1.26
CA GLU A 69 -10.28 -7.17 0.81
C GLU A 69 -9.15 -7.42 -0.19
N TRP A 70 -8.95 -6.48 -1.13
CA TRP A 70 -7.93 -6.62 -2.16
C TRP A 70 -6.51 -6.76 -1.60
N VAL A 71 -6.15 -6.00 -0.55
CA VAL A 71 -4.81 -6.13 0.05
C VAL A 71 -4.59 -7.46 0.75
N GLU A 72 -5.66 -8.14 1.19
CA GLU A 72 -5.58 -9.46 1.81
C GLU A 72 -5.32 -10.57 0.79
N GLU A 73 -5.48 -10.33 -0.50
CA GLU A 73 -5.15 -11.34 -1.52
C GLU A 73 -3.62 -11.50 -1.71
N PHE A 74 -2.84 -10.49 -1.33
CA PHE A 74 -1.39 -10.44 -1.56
C PHE A 74 -0.59 -10.59 -0.24
N PRO A 75 0.67 -11.03 -0.31
CA PRO A 75 1.61 -10.89 0.81
C PRO A 75 1.83 -9.41 1.15
N ALA A 76 1.76 -9.07 2.44
CA ALA A 76 1.89 -7.68 2.91
C ALA A 76 3.25 -7.07 2.52
N GLU A 77 4.30 -7.88 2.49
CA GLU A 77 5.65 -7.47 2.09
C GLU A 77 5.70 -7.00 0.64
N LEU A 78 4.90 -7.60 -0.25
CA LEU A 78 4.83 -7.18 -1.66
C LEU A 78 4.05 -5.87 -1.85
N LEU A 79 3.24 -5.48 -0.87
CA LEU A 79 2.55 -4.18 -0.85
C LEU A 79 3.38 -3.11 -0.13
N GLY A 80 4.52 -3.48 0.47
CA GLY A 80 5.34 -2.58 1.27
C GLY A 80 4.72 -2.23 2.63
N ILE A 81 3.83 -3.07 3.15
CA ILE A 81 3.14 -2.87 4.42
C ILE A 81 3.64 -3.91 5.44
N LEU A 82 3.83 -3.50 6.69
CA LEU A 82 4.08 -4.45 7.78
C LEU A 82 2.89 -5.40 7.94
N ALA A 83 3.11 -6.72 8.02
CA ALA A 83 2.02 -7.71 8.09
C ALA A 83 0.96 -7.41 9.16
N GLY A 84 1.35 -6.93 10.35
CA GLY A 84 0.42 -6.55 11.43
C GLY A 84 -0.44 -5.30 11.15
N ASN A 85 -0.17 -4.59 10.06
CA ASN A 85 -0.86 -3.39 9.64
C ASN A 85 -1.75 -3.59 8.38
N ILE A 86 -1.73 -4.77 7.74
CA ILE A 86 -2.46 -5.01 6.49
C ILE A 86 -3.96 -4.74 6.62
N GLY A 87 -4.58 -5.23 7.69
CA GLY A 87 -6.01 -5.00 8.00
C GLY A 87 -6.35 -3.57 8.44
N ARG A 88 -5.38 -2.64 8.41
CA ARG A 88 -5.60 -1.21 8.67
C ARG A 88 -5.77 -0.40 7.38
N ILE A 89 -5.60 -1.03 6.22
CA ILE A 89 -5.94 -0.44 4.93
C ILE A 89 -7.46 -0.45 4.76
N ASN A 90 -8.01 0.71 4.45
CA ASN A 90 -9.41 0.89 4.08
C ASN A 90 -9.55 2.17 3.26
N ASP A 91 -10.73 2.37 2.69
CA ASP A 91 -11.10 3.53 1.89
C ASP A 91 -10.86 4.84 2.64
N ASP A 92 -11.31 4.98 3.88
CA ASP A 92 -11.14 6.18 4.71
C ASP A 92 -9.66 6.55 4.93
N ARG A 93 -8.78 5.56 5.12
CA ARG A 93 -7.34 5.81 5.25
C ARG A 93 -6.71 6.19 3.91
N ILE A 94 -7.12 5.56 2.81
CA ILE A 94 -6.63 5.90 1.47
C ILE A 94 -7.09 7.31 1.09
N ASP A 95 -8.35 7.67 1.37
CA ASP A 95 -8.92 8.99 1.09
C ASP A 95 -8.16 10.10 1.83
N ARG A 96 -7.93 9.94 3.14
CA ARG A 96 -7.07 10.87 3.91
C ARG A 96 -5.64 10.94 3.37
N SER A 97 -5.11 9.86 2.81
CA SER A 97 -3.77 9.84 2.23
C SER A 97 -3.72 10.59 0.89
N LEU A 98 -4.78 10.46 0.08
CA LEU A 98 -4.98 11.24 -1.15
C LEU A 98 -5.14 12.72 -0.84
N GLU A 99 -5.89 13.07 0.19
CA GLU A 99 -6.03 14.45 0.65
C GLU A 99 -4.66 15.04 1.02
N ARG A 100 -3.83 14.32 1.80
CA ARG A 100 -2.46 14.77 2.12
C ARG A 100 -1.58 14.92 0.89
N LEU A 101 -1.70 14.00 -0.07
CA LEU A 101 -0.98 14.10 -1.34
C LEU A 101 -1.45 15.31 -2.16
N PHE A 102 -2.75 15.63 -2.14
CA PHE A 102 -3.30 16.79 -2.83
C PHE A 102 -2.75 18.12 -2.29
N TYR A 103 -2.58 18.21 -0.97
CA TYR A 103 -1.97 19.38 -0.31
C TYR A 103 -0.44 19.39 -0.33
N ALA A 104 0.21 18.28 -0.68
CA ALA A 104 1.65 18.28 -0.92
C ALA A 104 1.99 19.15 -2.15
N ASP A 105 3.19 19.73 -2.17
CA ASP A 105 3.70 20.46 -3.33
C ASP A 105 3.95 19.50 -4.51
N ARG A 106 2.87 19.19 -5.23
CA ARG A 106 2.86 18.29 -6.39
C ARG A 106 3.60 18.86 -7.60
N SER A 107 3.73 20.18 -7.69
CA SER A 107 4.51 20.85 -8.75
C SER A 107 5.99 20.46 -8.70
N SER A 108 6.48 20.13 -7.51
CA SER A 108 7.86 19.69 -7.29
C SER A 108 8.06 18.16 -7.34
N LEU A 109 7.04 17.40 -7.78
CA LEU A 109 7.12 15.95 -8.04
C LEU A 109 7.50 15.61 -9.49
N MET A 110 7.42 16.58 -10.41
CA MET A 110 7.77 16.44 -11.84
C MET A 110 9.08 17.14 -12.17
#